data_AF-A0A4Q3E7B4-F1
#
_entry.id   AF-A0A4Q3E7B4-F1
#
_cell.length_a   1.000
_cell.length_b   1.000
_cell.length_c   1.000
_cell.angle_alpha   90.00
_cell.angle_beta   90.00
_cell.angle_gamma   90.00
#
_symmetry.space_group_name_H-M   'P 1'
#
loop_
_entity.id
_entity.type
_entity.pdbx_description
1 polymer ?
#
loop_
_entity_poly.entity_id
_entity_poly.type
_entity_poly.pdbx_seq_one_letter_code
_entity_poly.pdbx_strand_id
1 'polypeptide(L)'
;MLKKVLLVTFTAAVLACHASPKVQPLVKGISNIVPDEKQALVCKEIVKLIENYNYKKSKINDSISSVVLDKYIKDLDPYKYYFLASDIKEFEKYRFKLDDDFRDGDLSGPFYIFNVYLKRYNEFI
;
A
#
# COMPACT_ATOMS: atom_id res chain seq x y z
N MET A 1 -1.29 -41.17 20.46
CA MET A 1 -2.17 -40.05 20.03
C MET A 1 -1.55 -38.67 20.33
N LEU A 2 -0.77 -38.52 21.41
CA LEU A 2 -0.07 -37.27 21.78
C LEU A 2 0.95 -36.76 20.74
N LYS A 3 1.71 -37.65 20.07
CA LYS A 3 2.68 -37.26 19.02
C LYS A 3 2.04 -36.62 17.78
N LYS A 4 0.80 -37.01 17.42
CA LYS A 4 0.07 -36.41 16.29
C LYS A 4 -0.49 -35.04 16.64
N VAL A 5 -0.92 -34.83 17.90
CA VAL A 5 -1.37 -33.52 18.39
C VAL A 5 -0.19 -32.53 18.47
N LEU A 6 0.98 -32.98 18.92
CA LEU A 6 2.20 -32.16 18.99
C LEU A 6 2.75 -31.75 17.60
N LEU A 7 2.56 -32.58 16.57
CA LEU A 7 2.97 -32.27 15.20
C LEU A 7 2.01 -31.26 14.52
N VAL A 8 0.72 -31.32 14.88
CA VAL A 8 -0.30 -30.38 14.38
C VAL A 8 -0.18 -29.01 15.04
N THR A 9 0.20 -28.92 16.32
CA THR A 9 0.45 -27.62 16.97
C THR A 9 1.74 -26.95 16.47
N PHE A 10 2.77 -27.71 16.11
CA PHE A 10 4.02 -27.16 15.57
C PHE A 10 3.86 -26.59 14.15
N THR A 11 3.00 -27.18 13.33
CA THR A 11 2.70 -26.68 11.98
C THR A 11 1.84 -25.42 11.99
N ALA A 12 0.91 -25.28 12.95
CA ALA A 12 0.13 -24.06 13.14
C ALA A 12 0.98 -22.85 13.59
N ALA A 13 2.01 -23.07 14.41
CA ALA A 13 2.89 -22.01 14.90
C ALA A 13 3.78 -21.40 13.80
N VAL A 14 4.17 -22.18 12.78
CA VAL A 14 5.01 -21.69 11.66
C VAL A 14 4.21 -20.78 10.72
N LEU A 15 2.90 -21.01 10.56
CA LEU A 15 2.03 -20.16 9.74
C LEU A 15 1.71 -18.81 10.40
N ALA A 16 1.85 -18.69 11.73
CA ALA A 16 1.57 -17.45 12.46
C ALA A 16 2.70 -16.41 12.40
N CYS A 17 3.90 -16.75 11.91
CA CYS A 17 5.08 -15.88 11.95
C CYS A 17 5.38 -15.09 10.66
N HIS A 18 4.49 -15.05 9.67
CA HIS A 18 4.76 -14.37 8.38
C HIS A 18 4.02 -13.04 8.14
N ALA A 19 3.29 -12.51 9.12
CA ALA A 19 2.65 -11.20 8.99
C ALA A 19 3.52 -10.09 9.62
N SER A 20 4.75 -9.92 9.12
CA SER A 20 5.52 -8.70 9.43
C SER A 20 5.04 -7.58 8.49
N PRO A 21 4.78 -6.36 9.00
CA PRO A 21 4.40 -5.23 8.14
C PRO A 21 5.45 -5.02 7.06
N LYS A 22 5.03 -4.87 5.79
CA LYS A 22 5.94 -4.46 4.72
C LYS A 22 6.61 -3.14 5.11
N VAL A 23 7.93 -3.13 5.11
CA VAL A 23 8.71 -1.94 5.48
C VAL A 23 8.64 -0.94 4.32
N GLN A 24 8.20 0.28 4.62
CA GLN A 24 8.19 1.37 3.66
C GLN A 24 9.61 1.72 3.17
N PRO A 25 9.86 1.81 1.85
CA PRO A 25 11.14 2.28 1.35
C PRO A 25 11.41 3.72 1.76
N LEU A 26 12.64 4.02 2.18
CA LEU A 26 13.04 5.36 2.60
C LEU A 26 13.52 6.20 1.42
N VAL A 27 13.02 7.42 1.32
CA VAL A 27 13.47 8.43 0.36
C VAL A 27 14.57 9.27 1.00
N LYS A 28 15.75 9.28 0.39
CA LYS A 28 16.92 10.04 0.91
C LYS A 28 16.72 11.54 0.73
N GLY A 29 17.21 12.32 1.70
CA GLY A 29 17.25 13.79 1.63
C GLY A 29 16.01 14.50 2.18
N ILE A 30 15.05 13.76 2.75
CA ILE A 30 13.87 14.32 3.41
C ILE A 30 13.57 13.58 4.73
N SER A 31 12.76 14.22 5.58
CA SER A 31 12.08 13.51 6.67
C SER A 31 10.94 12.68 6.08
N ASN A 32 11.04 11.34 6.19
CA ASN A 32 10.03 10.45 5.65
C ASN A 32 8.81 10.40 6.57
N ILE A 33 7.62 10.65 6.02
CA ILE A 33 6.39 10.31 6.73
C ILE A 33 6.08 8.83 6.55
N VAL A 34 5.51 8.23 7.58
CA VAL A 34 5.10 6.82 7.63
C VAL A 34 3.64 6.73 8.08
N PRO A 35 2.89 5.71 7.63
CA PRO A 35 1.52 5.52 8.08
C PRO A 35 1.50 5.15 9.57
N ASP A 36 0.51 5.65 10.30
CA ASP A 36 0.22 5.17 11.65
C ASP A 36 -0.65 3.91 11.64
N GLU A 37 -0.70 3.19 12.77
CA GLU A 37 -1.49 1.96 12.90
C GLU A 37 -3.00 2.19 12.66
N LYS A 38 -3.49 3.38 13.00
CA LYS A 38 -4.90 3.74 12.87
C LYS A 38 -5.28 3.91 11.40
N GLN A 39 -4.40 4.50 10.59
CA GLN A 39 -4.57 4.64 9.15
C GLN A 39 -4.62 3.27 8.46
N ALA A 40 -3.77 2.33 8.88
CA ALA A 40 -3.81 0.95 8.38
C ALA A 40 -5.16 0.26 8.68
N LEU A 41 -5.67 0.41 9.91
CA LEU A 41 -6.97 -0.12 10.29
C LEU A 41 -8.12 0.54 9.51
N VAL A 42 -8.09 1.86 9.36
CA VAL A 42 -9.10 2.60 8.59
C VAL A 42 -9.08 2.18 7.12
N CYS A 43 -7.91 1.95 6.52
CA CYS A 43 -7.78 1.47 5.16
C CYS A 43 -8.52 0.13 4.96
N LYS A 44 -8.32 -0.83 5.87
CA LYS A 44 -9.03 -2.12 5.85
C LYS A 44 -10.54 -1.96 5.92
N GLU A 45 -11.03 -1.09 6.81
CA GLU A 45 -12.46 -0.86 6.97
C GLU A 45 -13.07 -0.16 5.74
N ILE A 46 -12.35 0.77 5.11
CA ILE A 46 -12.77 1.39 3.85
C ILE A 46 -12.89 0.35 2.74
N VAL A 47 -11.91 -0.54 2.59
CA VAL A 47 -11.95 -1.62 1.61
C VAL A 47 -13.18 -2.51 1.83
N LYS A 48 -13.41 -2.97 3.07
CA LYS A 48 -14.59 -3.76 3.43
C LYS A 48 -15.89 -3.03 3.13
N LEU A 49 -15.94 -1.72 3.40
CA LEU A 49 -17.12 -0.90 3.13
C LEU A 49 -17.42 -0.85 1.63
N ILE A 50 -16.39 -0.60 0.82
CA ILE A 50 -16.53 -0.54 -0.65
C ILE A 50 -16.96 -1.90 -1.21
N GLU A 51 -16.30 -2.99 -0.83
CA GLU A 51 -16.58 -4.30 -1.42
C GLU A 51 -17.95 -4.86 -1.01
N ASN A 52 -18.39 -4.62 0.23
CA ASN A 52 -19.62 -5.23 0.76
C ASN A 52 -20.85 -4.33 0.68
N TYR A 53 -20.69 -3.00 0.74
CA TYR A 53 -21.81 -2.06 0.88
C TYR A 53 -21.98 -1.10 -0.30
N ASN A 54 -21.03 -1.04 -1.24
CA ASN A 54 -21.24 -0.25 -2.45
C ASN A 54 -22.37 -0.86 -3.30
N TYR A 55 -23.26 -0.02 -3.83
CA TYR A 55 -24.40 -0.45 -4.66
C TYR A 55 -23.97 -1.33 -5.85
N LYS A 56 -22.83 -1.01 -6.47
CA LYS A 56 -22.27 -1.75 -7.61
C LYS A 56 -21.64 -3.10 -7.19
N LYS A 57 -21.46 -3.34 -5.89
CA LYS A 57 -20.81 -4.54 -5.31
C LYS A 57 -19.52 -4.94 -6.02
N SER A 58 -18.73 -3.95 -6.41
CA SER A 58 -17.48 -4.17 -7.14
C SER A 58 -16.38 -4.56 -6.16
N LYS A 59 -15.62 -5.60 -6.51
CA LYS A 59 -14.39 -5.94 -5.79
C LYS A 59 -13.31 -4.93 -6.16
N ILE A 60 -12.46 -4.59 -5.20
CA ILE A 60 -11.28 -3.76 -5.47
C ILE A 60 -10.23 -4.69 -6.09
N ASN A 61 -10.04 -4.70 -7.40
CA ASN A 61 -9.12 -5.63 -8.06
C ASN A 61 -8.00 -4.89 -8.79
N ASP A 62 -7.12 -5.61 -9.49
CA ASP A 62 -6.03 -5.07 -10.33
C ASP A 62 -6.47 -3.91 -11.24
N SER A 63 -7.70 -3.96 -11.80
CA SER A 63 -8.21 -2.88 -12.65
C SER A 63 -8.48 -1.61 -11.84
N ILE A 64 -9.03 -1.73 -10.63
CA ILE A 64 -9.25 -0.59 -9.73
C ILE A 64 -7.92 -0.09 -9.17
N SER A 65 -7.03 -1.00 -8.80
CA SER A 65 -5.64 -0.75 -8.36
C SER A 65 -4.91 0.19 -9.34
N SER A 66 -4.98 -0.14 -10.63
CA SER A 66 -4.38 0.64 -11.71
C SER A 66 -4.96 2.06 -11.81
N VAL A 67 -6.30 2.18 -11.76
CA VAL A 67 -7.00 3.47 -11.79
C VAL A 67 -6.66 4.32 -10.56
N VAL A 68 -6.54 3.70 -9.38
CA VAL A 68 -6.18 4.39 -8.14
C VAL A 68 -4.76 4.95 -8.22
N LEU A 69 -3.80 4.17 -8.73
CA LEU A 69 -2.42 4.65 -8.88
C LEU A 69 -2.36 5.86 -9.81
N ASP A 70 -3.01 5.80 -10.98
CA ASP A 70 -3.06 6.91 -11.94
C ASP A 70 -3.68 8.16 -11.33
N LYS A 71 -4.81 7.98 -10.62
CA LYS A 71 -5.49 9.09 -9.97
C LYS A 71 -4.65 9.69 -8.86
N TYR A 72 -3.98 8.88 -8.06
CA TYR A 72 -3.14 9.35 -6.96
C TYR A 72 -1.95 10.16 -7.45
N ILE A 73 -1.22 9.67 -8.46
CA ILE A 73 -0.11 10.41 -9.09
C ILE A 73 -0.61 11.73 -9.66
N LYS A 74 -1.75 11.72 -10.35
CA LYS A 74 -2.35 12.93 -10.92
C LYS A 74 -2.79 13.93 -9.85
N ASP A 75 -3.34 13.45 -8.74
CA ASP A 75 -3.79 14.33 -7.65
C ASP A 75 -2.59 14.98 -6.93
N LEU A 76 -1.42 14.32 -6.89
CA LEU A 76 -0.18 14.89 -6.35
C LEU A 76 0.49 15.88 -7.30
N ASP A 77 0.57 15.57 -8.60
CA ASP A 77 1.25 16.40 -9.60
C ASP A 77 0.39 16.57 -10.86
N PRO A 78 -0.70 17.36 -10.79
CA PRO A 78 -1.66 17.48 -11.89
C PRO A 78 -1.07 18.13 -13.14
N TYR A 79 -0.07 18.99 -12.97
CA TYR A 79 0.60 19.72 -14.06
C TYR A 79 1.93 19.09 -14.48
N LYS A 80 2.34 17.98 -13.84
CA LYS A 80 3.56 17.23 -14.13
C LYS A 80 4.84 18.07 -13.99
N TYR A 81 4.90 18.90 -12.95
CA TYR A 81 6.05 19.77 -12.69
C TYR A 81 7.11 19.11 -11.81
N TYR A 82 6.73 18.13 -11.00
CA TYR A 82 7.58 17.62 -9.93
C TYR A 82 8.14 16.23 -10.23
N PHE A 83 7.29 15.27 -10.62
CA PHE A 83 7.75 13.91 -10.81
C PHE A 83 8.65 13.76 -12.04
N LEU A 84 9.74 13.01 -11.87
CA LEU A 84 10.53 12.56 -13.02
C LEU A 84 9.89 11.34 -13.67
N ALA A 85 10.18 11.14 -14.96
CA ALA A 85 9.76 9.94 -15.68
C ALA A 85 10.29 8.64 -15.01
N SER A 86 11.48 8.70 -14.38
CA SER A 86 12.02 7.59 -13.61
C SER A 86 11.21 7.27 -12.37
N ASP A 87 10.66 8.29 -11.70
CA ASP A 87 9.84 8.12 -10.49
C ASP A 87 8.53 7.43 -10.88
N ILE A 88 7.86 7.93 -11.93
CA ILE A 88 6.63 7.32 -12.46
C ILE A 88 6.86 5.86 -12.84
N LYS A 89 7.96 5.56 -13.55
CA LYS A 89 8.32 4.18 -13.92
C LYS A 89 8.54 3.31 -12.69
N GLU A 90 9.10 3.83 -11.61
CA GLU A 90 9.27 3.08 -10.37
C GLU A 90 7.92 2.77 -9.70
N PHE A 91 6.97 3.70 -9.75
CA PHE A 91 5.65 3.53 -9.14
C PHE A 91 4.82 2.42 -9.79
N GLU A 92 5.10 2.08 -11.05
CA GLU A 92 4.46 0.97 -11.78
C GLU A 92 4.52 -0.37 -11.04
N LYS A 93 5.49 -0.57 -10.14
CA LYS A 93 5.57 -1.79 -9.30
C LYS A 93 4.35 -2.01 -8.40
N TYR A 94 3.56 -0.95 -8.16
CA TYR A 94 2.33 -0.95 -7.35
C TYR A 94 1.04 -1.09 -8.18
N ARG A 95 1.11 -0.97 -9.51
CA ARG A 95 -0.08 -0.83 -10.39
C ARG A 95 -1.16 -1.90 -10.21
N PHE A 96 -0.75 -3.11 -9.86
CA PHE A 96 -1.65 -4.26 -9.66
C PHE A 96 -1.49 -4.88 -8.27
N LYS A 97 -1.09 -4.08 -7.28
CA LYS A 97 -0.87 -4.56 -5.90
C LYS A 97 -1.58 -3.74 -4.84
N LEU A 98 -1.94 -2.49 -5.14
CA LEU A 98 -2.55 -1.59 -4.16
C LEU A 98 -3.85 -2.16 -3.59
N ASP A 99 -4.62 -2.93 -4.36
CA ASP A 99 -5.84 -3.55 -3.88
C ASP A 99 -5.59 -4.61 -2.79
N ASP A 100 -4.61 -5.49 -2.99
CA ASP A 100 -4.19 -6.46 -1.98
C ASP A 100 -3.53 -5.76 -0.80
N ASP A 101 -2.64 -4.81 -1.06
CA ASP A 101 -1.98 -4.02 -0.02
C ASP A 101 -3.02 -3.31 0.86
N PHE A 102 -4.07 -2.70 0.28
CA PHE A 102 -5.13 -2.03 1.04
C PHE A 102 -6.01 -2.99 1.84
N ARG A 103 -6.30 -4.20 1.34
CA ARG A 103 -6.97 -5.24 2.14
C ARG A 103 -6.16 -5.63 3.36
N ASP A 104 -4.84 -5.65 3.21
CA ASP A 104 -3.88 -5.94 4.28
C ASP A 104 -3.54 -4.71 5.13
N GLY A 105 -4.09 -3.54 4.79
CA GLY A 105 -3.85 -2.25 5.45
C GLY A 105 -2.41 -1.74 5.26
N ASP A 106 -1.70 -2.27 4.27
CA ASP A 106 -0.39 -1.80 3.89
C ASP A 106 -0.49 -0.49 3.09
N LEU A 107 0.02 0.57 3.68
CA LEU A 107 0.08 1.91 3.10
C LEU A 107 1.51 2.32 2.70
N SER A 108 2.46 1.38 2.74
CA SER A 108 3.88 1.62 2.42
C SER A 108 4.08 2.17 1.01
N GLY A 109 3.35 1.66 0.01
CA GLY A 109 3.41 2.12 -1.37
C GLY A 109 2.98 3.58 -1.55
N PRO A 110 1.74 3.95 -1.16
CA PRO A 110 1.28 5.34 -1.24
C PRO A 110 2.16 6.32 -0.47
N PHE A 111 2.59 5.98 0.74
CA PHE A 111 3.47 6.86 1.54
C PHE A 111 4.86 7.01 0.92
N TYR A 112 5.40 5.96 0.30
CA TYR A 112 6.62 6.07 -0.48
C TYR A 112 6.47 7.06 -1.65
N ILE A 113 5.40 6.94 -2.43
CA ILE A 113 5.11 7.85 -3.55
C ILE A 113 4.99 9.29 -3.06
N PHE A 114 4.30 9.51 -1.94
CA PHE A 114 4.17 10.83 -1.33
C PHE A 114 5.51 11.40 -0.86
N ASN A 115 6.37 10.58 -0.27
CA ASN A 115 7.71 11.00 0.12
C ASN A 115 8.57 11.36 -1.10
N VAL A 116 8.44 10.64 -2.22
CA VAL A 116 9.09 11.03 -3.47
C VAL A 116 8.55 12.37 -3.96
N TYR A 117 7.23 12.59 -3.90
CA TYR A 117 6.62 13.88 -4.20
C TYR A 117 7.16 15.02 -3.33
N LEU A 118 7.20 14.84 -2.00
CA LEU A 118 7.75 15.84 -1.08
C LEU A 118 9.21 16.18 -1.41
N LYS A 119 10.01 15.16 -1.72
CA LYS A 119 11.39 15.37 -2.15
C LYS A 119 11.45 16.24 -3.40
N ARG A 120 10.69 15.89 -4.45
CA ARG A 120 10.67 16.67 -5.70
C ARG A 120 10.19 18.08 -5.45
N TYR A 121 9.07 18.23 -4.76
CA TYR A 121 8.52 19.54 -4.40
C TYR A 121 9.57 20.44 -3.72
N ASN A 122 10.31 19.90 -2.74
CA ASN A 122 11.37 20.62 -2.03
C ASN A 122 12.62 20.91 -2.88
N GLU A 123 12.85 20.20 -3.99
CA GLU A 123 13.93 20.51 -4.94
C GLU A 123 13.59 21.74 -5.81
N PHE A 124 12.30 22.11 -5.91
CA PHE A 124 11.81 23.22 -6.73
C PHE A 124 11.52 24.52 -5.94
N ILE A 125 11.40 24.45 -4.62
CA ILE A 125 11.21 25.62 -3.74
C ILE A 125 12.52 26.00 -3.02
#